data_AF-A0A7V4Y3L3-F1
#
_entry.id   AF-A0A7V4Y3L3-F1
#
_cell.length_a   1.000
_cell.length_b   1.000
_cell.length_c   1.000
_cell.angle_alpha   90.00
_cell.angle_beta   90.00
_cell.angle_gamma   90.00
#
_symmetry.space_group_name_H-M   'P 1'
#
loop_
_entity.id
_entity.type
_entity.pdbx_description
1 polymer ?
#
loop_
_entity_poly.entity_id
_entity_poly.type
_entity_poly.pdbx_seq_one_letter_code
_entity_poly.pdbx_strand_id
1 'polypeptide(L)'
;MLIIEKDGQRYVGDKDGKVLEEDGKPVVYDPAKHKDADPDLSALELETLAKANPHVARVLQEKQEAEAKAKELAEAEEKKRQEEAQKKGEFQKLYEEATGKLKERDGELGKLKESVKSYSETIDTLLNQMLEQVPKEKQALIPADYSSKKKLEYILANAAALGAETVLKKGSEVPKNDKAPVGDEAKLVAEIEELTKKANRTPTENTLMWEKAKQLKELRAAKQNK
;
A
#
# COMPACT_ATOMS: atom_id res chain seq x y z
N MET A 1 -43.16 60.61 15.75
CA MET A 1 -43.41 62.04 15.48
C MET A 1 -44.91 62.17 15.24
N LEU A 2 -45.60 63.05 15.96
CA LEU A 2 -47.04 63.26 15.78
C LEU A 2 -47.24 64.46 14.86
N ILE A 3 -48.14 64.34 13.88
CA ILE A 3 -48.51 65.46 13.01
C ILE A 3 -49.88 65.94 13.46
N ILE A 4 -49.98 67.22 13.83
CA ILE A 4 -51.20 67.85 14.32
C ILE A 4 -51.68 68.82 13.25
N GLU A 5 -52.92 68.65 12.78
CA GLU A 5 -53.53 69.54 11.80
C GLU A 5 -54.42 70.56 12.51
N LYS A 6 -54.14 71.86 12.30
CA LYS A 6 -54.90 72.96 12.88
C LYS A 6 -55.07 74.04 11.82
N ASP A 7 -56.30 74.50 11.61
CA ASP A 7 -56.66 75.57 10.65
C ASP A 7 -56.13 75.31 9.22
N GLY A 8 -56.10 74.05 8.78
CA GLY A 8 -55.65 73.64 7.45
C GLY A 8 -54.13 73.62 7.25
N GLN A 9 -53.34 73.88 8.30
CA GLN A 9 -51.88 73.73 8.32
C GLN A 9 -51.45 72.58 9.23
N ARG A 10 -50.42 71.84 8.81
CA ARG A 10 -49.86 70.73 9.57
C ARG A 10 -48.67 71.21 10.39
N TYR A 11 -48.61 70.82 11.65
CA TYR A 11 -47.55 71.17 12.59
C TYR A 11 -46.92 69.91 13.19
N VAL A 12 -45.66 70.03 13.61
CA VAL A 12 -44.96 68.98 14.34
C VAL A 12 -45.45 68.98 15.79
N GLY A 13 -45.85 67.82 16.31
CA GLY A 13 -46.28 67.63 17.69
C GLY A 13 -45.23 66.90 18.55
N ASP A 14 -45.18 67.21 19.83
CA ASP A 14 -44.43 66.47 20.85
C ASP A 14 -45.07 65.11 21.17
N LYS A 15 -44.45 64.32 22.06
CA LYS A 15 -44.95 62.99 22.47
C LYS A 15 -46.26 63.05 23.28
N ASP A 16 -46.63 64.23 23.78
CA ASP A 16 -47.83 64.50 24.57
C ASP A 16 -48.98 65.08 23.71
N GLY A 17 -48.78 65.20 22.40
CA GLY A 17 -49.79 65.66 21.44
C GLY A 17 -49.98 67.18 21.41
N LYS A 18 -48.99 67.96 21.87
CA LYS A 18 -48.98 69.43 21.75
C LYS A 18 -48.12 69.87 20.57
N VAL A 19 -48.49 70.98 19.94
CA VAL A 19 -47.69 71.58 18.86
C VAL A 19 -46.34 72.01 19.41
N LEU A 20 -45.27 71.58 18.74
CA LEU A 20 -43.90 71.92 19.08
C LEU A 20 -43.63 73.36 18.65
N GLU A 21 -43.13 74.17 19.59
CA GLU A 21 -42.77 75.57 19.35
C GLU A 21 -41.25 75.73 19.44
N GLU A 22 -40.67 76.37 18.44
CA GLU A 22 -39.24 76.72 18.40
C GLU A 22 -39.17 78.25 18.29
N ASP A 23 -38.44 78.90 19.20
CA ASP A 23 -38.39 80.37 19.35
C ASP A 23 -39.77 81.05 19.47
N GLY A 24 -40.72 80.39 20.15
CA GLY A 24 -42.07 80.90 20.40
C GLY A 24 -42.97 80.94 19.17
N LYS A 25 -42.61 80.20 18.10
CA LYS A 25 -43.46 80.02 16.91
C LYS A 25 -43.70 78.53 16.65
N PRO A 26 -44.92 78.14 16.23
CA PRO A 26 -45.24 76.75 15.95
C PRO A 26 -44.47 76.24 14.73
N VAL A 27 -43.84 75.08 14.87
CA VAL A 27 -43.05 74.46 13.81
C VAL A 27 -43.99 73.84 12.76
N VAL A 28 -44.09 74.48 11.60
CA VAL A 28 -44.88 74.00 10.47
C VAL A 28 -44.22 72.76 9.88
N TYR A 29 -45.01 71.71 9.66
CA TYR A 29 -44.56 70.48 9.04
C TYR A 29 -44.28 70.72 7.55
N ASP A 30 -43.01 70.63 7.16
CA ASP A 30 -42.57 70.68 5.77
C ASP A 30 -42.29 69.24 5.27
N PRO A 31 -43.13 68.67 4.39
CA PRO A 31 -42.93 67.32 3.85
C PRO A 31 -41.64 67.17 3.03
N ALA A 32 -41.00 68.26 2.59
CA ALA A 32 -39.72 68.21 1.90
C ALA A 32 -38.52 68.04 2.85
N LYS A 33 -38.65 68.48 4.12
CA LYS A 33 -37.61 68.35 5.16
C LYS A 33 -37.74 67.08 5.99
N HIS A 34 -38.93 66.49 6.03
CA HIS A 34 -39.20 65.20 6.66
C HIS A 34 -39.46 64.12 5.60
N LYS A 35 -38.52 63.96 4.66
CA LYS A 35 -38.31 62.64 4.08
C LYS A 35 -37.81 61.77 5.21
N ASP A 36 -38.71 61.02 5.82
CA ASP A 36 -38.36 59.85 6.62
C ASP A 36 -37.41 59.03 5.74
N ALA A 37 -36.12 59.11 6.06
CA ALA A 37 -35.22 58.05 5.68
C ALA A 37 -35.75 56.84 6.44
N ASP A 38 -36.53 56.00 5.75
CA ASP A 38 -36.60 54.59 6.14
C ASP A 38 -35.13 54.19 6.33
N PRO A 39 -34.70 53.85 7.56
CA PRO A 39 -33.34 53.41 7.74
C PRO A 39 -33.18 52.23 6.80
N ASP A 40 -32.20 52.32 5.91
CA ASP A 40 -31.92 51.27 4.95
C ASP A 40 -31.52 50.02 5.74
N LEU A 41 -32.52 49.17 6.00
CA LEU A 41 -32.40 47.93 6.76
C LEU A 41 -31.48 46.92 6.05
N SER A 42 -31.14 47.18 4.79
CA SER A 42 -30.16 46.39 4.04
C SER A 42 -28.70 46.75 4.39
N ALA A 43 -28.47 47.90 5.03
CA ALA A 43 -27.15 48.37 5.45
C ALA A 43 -26.85 48.15 6.95
N LEU A 44 -27.84 47.74 7.76
CA LEU A 44 -27.58 47.28 9.12
C LEU A 44 -27.03 45.86 9.07
N GLU A 45 -25.73 45.69 9.38
CA GLU A 45 -25.12 44.39 9.57
C GLU A 45 -25.94 43.57 10.58
N LEU A 46 -26.16 42.28 10.31
CA LEU A 46 -26.93 41.34 11.14
C LEU A 46 -26.56 41.41 12.64
N GLU A 47 -25.30 41.74 12.96
CA GLU A 47 -24.82 41.93 14.33
C GLU A 47 -25.42 43.17 15.04
N THR A 48 -25.72 44.23 14.30
CA THR A 48 -26.34 45.45 14.83
C THR A 48 -27.84 45.24 15.08
N LEU A 49 -28.52 44.47 14.22
CA LEU A 49 -29.90 44.03 14.41
C LEU A 49 -30.06 43.02 15.56
N ALA A 50 -29.06 42.17 15.77
CA ALA A 50 -29.02 41.22 16.89
C ALA A 50 -28.93 41.91 18.26
N LYS A 51 -28.24 43.05 18.37
CA LYS A 51 -28.17 43.85 19.60
C LYS A 51 -29.50 44.52 19.96
N ALA A 52 -30.33 44.82 18.95
CA ALA A 52 -31.62 45.47 19.12
C ALA A 52 -32.79 44.47 19.26
N ASN A 53 -32.66 43.23 18.75
CA ASN A 53 -33.72 42.23 18.76
C ASN A 53 -33.23 40.85 19.27
N PRO A 54 -33.71 40.39 20.44
CA PRO A 54 -33.27 39.13 21.04
C PRO A 54 -33.60 37.89 20.20
N HIS A 55 -34.60 37.95 19.32
CA HIS A 55 -34.93 36.84 18.43
C HIS A 55 -33.89 36.67 17.31
N VAL A 56 -33.32 37.76 16.80
CA VAL A 56 -32.28 37.71 15.75
C VAL A 56 -30.95 37.22 16.32
N ALA A 57 -30.61 37.61 17.55
CA ALA A 57 -29.45 37.08 18.28
C ALA A 57 -29.55 35.56 18.49
N ARG A 58 -30.73 35.05 18.89
CA ARG A 58 -30.95 33.60 19.07
C ARG A 58 -30.76 32.82 17.77
N VAL A 59 -31.30 33.33 16.66
CA VAL A 59 -31.17 32.69 15.34
C VAL A 59 -29.73 32.70 14.83
N LEU A 60 -28.97 33.77 15.07
CA LEU A 60 -27.54 33.81 14.72
C LEU A 60 -26.72 32.82 15.55
N GLN A 61 -27.00 32.70 16.84
CA GLN A 61 -26.33 31.73 17.70
C GLN A 61 -26.68 30.29 17.31
N GLU A 62 -27.96 29.99 17.04
CA GLU A 62 -28.41 28.68 16.53
C GLU A 62 -27.73 28.34 15.20
N LYS A 63 -27.56 29.33 14.31
CA LYS A 63 -26.85 29.15 13.03
C LYS A 63 -25.36 28.87 13.23
N GLN A 64 -24.69 29.62 14.11
CA GLN A 64 -23.27 29.39 14.42
C GLN A 64 -23.04 28.03 15.07
N GLU A 65 -23.92 27.60 15.99
CA GLU A 65 -23.84 26.28 16.61
C GLU A 65 -24.13 25.15 15.61
N ALA A 66 -25.07 25.36 14.68
CA ALA A 66 -25.36 24.40 13.61
C ALA A 66 -24.19 24.30 12.61
N GLU A 67 -23.58 25.42 12.23
CA GLU A 67 -22.41 25.45 11.35
C GLU A 67 -21.18 24.81 12.03
N ALA A 68 -20.96 25.07 13.31
CA ALA A 68 -19.89 24.43 14.09
C ALA A 68 -20.07 22.91 14.17
N LYS A 69 -21.29 22.43 14.47
CA LYS A 69 -21.61 20.99 14.50
C LYS A 69 -21.50 20.35 13.12
N ALA A 70 -21.94 21.02 12.06
CA ALA A 70 -21.81 20.53 10.69
C ALA A 70 -20.34 20.40 10.29
N LYS A 71 -19.50 21.36 10.70
CA LYS A 71 -18.06 21.32 10.44
C LYS A 71 -17.36 20.19 11.23
N GLU A 72 -17.67 20.01 12.51
CA GLU A 72 -17.15 18.88 13.29
C GLU A 72 -17.56 17.52 12.71
N LEU A 73 -18.81 17.38 12.26
CA LEU A 73 -19.30 16.15 11.61
C LEU A 73 -18.55 15.87 10.30
N ALA A 74 -18.36 16.89 9.46
CA ALA A 74 -17.62 16.75 8.21
C ALA A 74 -16.14 16.38 8.45
N GLU A 75 -15.47 17.02 9.41
CA GLU A 75 -14.08 16.70 9.77
C GLU A 75 -13.95 15.29 10.36
N ALA A 76 -14.92 14.84 11.16
CA ALA A 76 -14.94 13.49 11.72
C ALA A 76 -15.19 12.42 10.64
N GLU A 77 -16.07 12.70 9.68
CA GLU A 77 -16.35 11.79 8.56
C GLU A 77 -15.16 11.70 7.60
N GLU A 78 -14.48 12.82 7.33
CA GLU A 78 -13.27 12.84 6.51
C GLU A 78 -12.13 12.07 7.19
N LYS A 79 -11.92 12.24 8.50
CA LYS A 79 -10.94 11.45 9.26
C LYS A 79 -11.25 9.95 9.20
N LYS A 80 -12.51 9.55 9.41
CA LYS A 80 -12.91 8.14 9.29
C LYS A 80 -12.64 7.59 7.89
N ARG A 81 -12.98 8.36 6.84
CA ARG A 81 -12.75 7.96 5.45
C ARG A 81 -11.25 7.83 5.13
N GLN A 82 -10.42 8.73 5.65
CA GLN A 82 -8.96 8.65 5.51
C GLN A 82 -8.37 7.44 6.25
N GLU A 83 -8.81 7.18 7.48
CA GLU A 83 -8.38 6.01 8.25
C GLU A 83 -8.77 4.69 7.58
N GLU A 84 -9.99 4.58 7.03
CA GLU A 84 -10.44 3.41 6.29
C GLU A 84 -9.66 3.22 4.98
N ALA A 85 -9.36 4.32 4.27
CA ALA A 85 -8.55 4.26 3.06
C ALA A 85 -7.09 3.83 3.36
N GLN A 86 -6.50 4.33 4.45
CA GLN A 86 -5.17 3.91 4.91
C GLN A 86 -5.14 2.44 5.28
N LYS A 87 -6.10 1.99 6.12
CA LYS A 87 -6.22 0.57 6.50
C LYS A 87 -6.36 -0.31 5.26
N LYS A 88 -7.24 0.04 4.33
CA LYS A 88 -7.44 -0.73 3.10
C LYS A 88 -6.16 -0.78 2.24
N GLY A 89 -5.43 0.33 2.14
CA GLY A 89 -4.15 0.39 1.44
C GLY A 89 -3.07 -0.47 2.10
N GLU A 90 -2.96 -0.46 3.43
CA GLU A 90 -2.05 -1.32 4.19
C GLU A 90 -2.39 -2.81 4.03
N PHE A 91 -3.68 -3.16 4.09
CA PHE A 91 -4.14 -4.52 3.85
C PHE A 91 -3.77 -4.99 2.44
N GLN A 92 -3.93 -4.14 1.43
CA GLN A 92 -3.59 -4.49 0.06
C GLN A 92 -2.08 -4.72 -0.10
N LYS A 93 -1.24 -3.87 0.50
CA LYS A 93 0.23 -4.07 0.51
C LYS A 93 0.62 -5.38 1.19
N LEU A 94 0.08 -5.65 2.38
CA LEU A 94 0.35 -6.90 3.10
C LEU A 94 -0.09 -8.13 2.29
N TYR A 95 -1.21 -8.04 1.59
CA TYR A 95 -1.68 -9.11 0.71
C TYR A 95 -0.75 -9.31 -0.50
N GLU A 96 -0.35 -8.24 -1.17
CA GLU A 96 0.60 -8.29 -2.29
C GLU A 96 1.97 -8.85 -1.85
N GLU A 97 2.47 -8.47 -0.68
CA GLU A 97 3.70 -9.03 -0.10
C GLU A 97 3.56 -10.52 0.24
N ALA A 98 2.44 -10.91 0.86
CA ALA A 98 2.20 -12.30 1.23
C ALA A 98 2.07 -13.20 0.00
N THR A 99 1.34 -12.75 -1.02
CA THR A 99 1.18 -13.47 -2.29
C THR A 99 2.48 -13.52 -3.09
N GLY A 100 3.30 -12.46 -3.06
CA GLY A 100 4.65 -12.45 -3.63
C GLY A 100 5.55 -13.51 -2.98
N LYS A 101 5.63 -13.52 -1.64
CA LYS A 101 6.41 -14.51 -0.87
C LYS A 101 5.96 -15.94 -1.12
N LEU A 102 4.65 -16.18 -1.24
CA LEU A 102 4.10 -17.50 -1.58
C LEU A 102 4.58 -17.97 -2.96
N LYS A 103 4.51 -17.09 -3.98
CA LYS A 103 4.99 -17.43 -5.34
C LYS A 103 6.48 -17.73 -5.36
N GLU A 104 7.29 -16.97 -4.62
CA GLU A 104 8.73 -17.24 -4.50
C GLU A 104 8.99 -18.61 -3.86
N ARG A 105 8.31 -18.92 -2.75
CA ARG A 105 8.41 -20.22 -2.07
C ARG A 105 7.96 -21.38 -2.96
N ASP A 106 6.87 -21.23 -3.70
CA ASP A 106 6.41 -22.23 -4.66
C ASP A 106 7.42 -22.47 -5.78
N GLY A 107 8.06 -21.40 -6.28
CA GLY A 107 9.14 -21.49 -7.26
C GLY A 107 10.38 -22.22 -6.72
N GLU A 108 10.80 -21.93 -5.48
CA GLU A 108 11.90 -22.61 -4.80
C GLU A 108 11.58 -24.11 -4.59
N LEU A 109 10.36 -24.43 -4.15
CA LEU A 109 9.91 -25.81 -3.98
C LEU A 109 9.88 -26.58 -5.30
N GLY A 110 9.46 -25.95 -6.40
CA GLY A 110 9.53 -26.53 -7.73
C GLY A 110 10.96 -26.90 -8.13
N LYS A 111 11.91 -25.96 -7.99
CA LYS A 111 13.33 -26.18 -8.27
C LYS A 111 13.94 -27.28 -7.39
N LEU A 112 13.57 -27.33 -6.11
CA LEU A 112 14.04 -28.36 -5.19
C LEU A 112 13.50 -29.74 -5.57
N LYS A 113 12.22 -29.85 -5.95
CA LYS A 113 11.63 -31.10 -6.43
C LYS A 113 12.32 -31.61 -7.69
N GLU A 114 12.60 -30.73 -8.66
CA GLU A 114 13.35 -31.11 -9.86
C GLU A 114 14.76 -31.60 -9.52
N SER A 115 15.44 -30.92 -8.58
CA SER A 115 16.78 -31.31 -8.14
C SER A 115 16.78 -32.67 -7.43
N VAL A 116 15.83 -32.91 -6.53
CA VAL A 116 15.69 -34.21 -5.86
C VAL A 116 15.39 -35.31 -6.88
N LYS A 117 14.58 -35.02 -7.89
CA LYS A 117 14.27 -35.97 -8.95
C LYS A 117 15.52 -36.34 -9.77
N SER A 118 16.31 -35.35 -10.21
CA SER A 118 17.55 -35.63 -10.94
C SER A 118 18.58 -36.38 -10.08
N TYR A 119 18.66 -36.07 -8.78
CA TYR A 119 19.47 -36.86 -7.84
C TYR A 119 18.97 -38.31 -7.69
N SER A 120 17.65 -38.54 -7.63
CA SER A 120 17.14 -39.92 -7.60
C SER A 120 17.45 -40.68 -8.88
N GLU A 121 17.28 -40.04 -10.05
CA GLU A 121 17.56 -40.66 -11.35
C GLU A 121 19.04 -41.00 -11.52
N THR A 122 19.95 -40.14 -11.04
CA THR A 122 21.40 -40.44 -11.05
C THR A 122 21.77 -41.59 -10.12
N ILE A 123 21.17 -41.67 -8.93
CA ILE A 123 21.36 -42.80 -8.01
C ILE A 123 20.85 -44.10 -8.64
N ASP A 124 19.67 -44.07 -9.26
CA ASP A 124 19.09 -45.24 -9.93
C ASP A 124 19.96 -45.69 -11.12
N THR A 125 20.47 -44.74 -11.90
CA THR A 125 21.38 -45.03 -13.02
C THR A 125 22.66 -45.70 -12.52
N LEU A 126 23.27 -45.16 -11.47
CA LEU A 126 24.49 -45.72 -10.88
C LEU A 126 24.23 -47.08 -10.23
N LEU A 127 23.06 -47.26 -9.60
CA LEU A 127 22.65 -48.54 -9.03
C LEU A 127 22.50 -49.61 -10.12
N ASN A 128 21.85 -49.29 -11.24
CA ASN A 128 21.69 -50.23 -12.34
C ASN A 128 23.05 -50.63 -12.94
N GLN A 129 23.96 -49.68 -13.14
CA GLN A 129 25.33 -49.96 -13.60
C GLN A 129 26.09 -50.88 -12.63
N MET A 130 25.94 -50.67 -11.32
CA MET A 130 26.54 -51.54 -10.30
C MET A 130 25.91 -52.93 -10.31
N LEU A 131 24.58 -53.04 -10.44
CA LEU A 131 23.87 -54.31 -10.47
C LEU A 131 24.25 -55.15 -11.70
N GLU A 132 24.50 -54.54 -12.86
CA GLU A 132 25.00 -55.24 -14.06
C GLU A 132 26.37 -55.90 -13.84
N GLN A 133 27.21 -55.33 -12.98
CA GLN A 133 28.51 -55.89 -12.63
C GLN A 133 28.45 -56.99 -11.58
N VAL A 134 27.40 -57.00 -10.75
CA VAL A 134 27.19 -58.06 -9.75
C VAL A 134 26.70 -59.32 -10.48
N PRO A 135 27.39 -60.47 -10.35
CA PRO A 135 26.92 -61.74 -10.90
C PRO A 135 25.50 -62.06 -10.43
N LYS A 136 24.63 -62.54 -11.33
CA LYS A 136 23.21 -62.78 -11.05
C LYS A 136 22.96 -63.62 -9.78
N GLU A 137 23.81 -64.60 -9.52
CA GLU A 137 23.75 -65.46 -8.33
C GLU A 137 23.91 -64.69 -7.01
N LYS A 138 24.66 -63.59 -7.03
CA LYS A 138 24.96 -62.75 -5.86
C LYS A 138 24.02 -61.56 -5.72
N GLN A 139 23.23 -61.22 -6.75
CA GLN A 139 22.23 -60.16 -6.66
C GLN A 139 21.16 -60.48 -5.60
N ALA A 140 20.88 -61.77 -5.35
CA ALA A 140 19.97 -62.20 -4.29
C ALA A 140 20.45 -61.84 -2.87
N LEU A 141 21.75 -61.56 -2.69
CA LEU A 141 22.32 -61.11 -1.42
C LEU A 141 22.07 -59.61 -1.14
N ILE A 142 21.51 -58.88 -2.11
CA ILE A 142 21.16 -57.46 -1.98
C ILE A 142 19.71 -57.38 -1.48
N PRO A 143 19.44 -56.78 -0.31
CA PRO A 143 18.08 -56.70 0.22
C PRO A 143 17.12 -55.97 -0.73
N ALA A 144 16.01 -56.63 -1.08
CA ALA A 144 15.01 -56.07 -2.00
C ALA A 144 14.29 -54.85 -1.41
N ASP A 145 14.14 -54.81 -0.08
CA ASP A 145 13.39 -53.78 0.67
C ASP A 145 14.15 -52.46 0.81
N TYR A 146 15.43 -52.43 0.41
CA TYR A 146 16.24 -51.22 0.49
C TYR A 146 15.86 -50.21 -0.60
N SER A 147 15.88 -48.93 -0.23
CA SER A 147 15.81 -47.84 -1.20
C SER A 147 17.04 -47.85 -2.12
N SER A 148 16.95 -47.27 -3.32
CA SER A 148 18.03 -47.29 -4.30
C SER A 148 19.37 -46.82 -3.74
N LYS A 149 19.35 -45.75 -2.93
CA LYS A 149 20.53 -45.25 -2.23
C LYS A 149 21.14 -46.30 -1.28
N LYS A 150 20.30 -46.95 -0.46
CA LYS A 150 20.77 -47.98 0.48
C LYS A 150 21.26 -49.23 -0.23
N LYS A 151 20.63 -49.61 -1.35
CA LYS A 151 21.13 -50.70 -2.22
C LYS A 151 22.51 -50.37 -2.75
N LEU A 152 22.72 -49.13 -3.21
CA LEU A 152 24.00 -48.67 -3.71
C LEU A 152 25.08 -48.65 -2.62
N GLU A 153 24.77 -48.13 -1.44
CA GLU A 153 25.67 -48.17 -0.26
C GLU A 153 26.01 -49.61 0.14
N TYR A 154 25.04 -50.52 0.11
CA TYR A 154 25.26 -51.93 0.41
C TYR A 154 26.18 -52.60 -0.61
N ILE A 155 25.97 -52.35 -1.91
CA ILE A 155 26.82 -52.91 -2.97
C ILE A 155 28.25 -52.39 -2.82
N LEU A 156 28.43 -51.09 -2.55
CA LEU A 156 29.75 -50.50 -2.32
C LEU A 156 30.45 -51.09 -1.10
N ALA A 157 29.73 -51.25 0.02
CA ALA A 157 30.28 -51.81 1.25
C ALA A 157 30.65 -53.29 1.12
N ASN A 158 29.93 -54.04 0.27
CA ASN A 158 30.09 -55.48 0.10
C ASN A 158 30.69 -55.85 -1.28
N ALA A 159 31.31 -54.90 -1.98
CA ALA A 159 31.74 -55.07 -3.38
C ALA A 159 32.63 -56.31 -3.58
N ALA A 160 33.58 -56.56 -2.68
CA ALA A 160 34.45 -57.73 -2.71
C ALA A 160 33.67 -59.06 -2.57
N ALA A 161 32.68 -59.11 -1.68
CA ALA A 161 31.84 -60.29 -1.47
C ALA A 161 30.88 -60.51 -2.64
N LEU A 162 30.32 -59.42 -3.17
CA LEU A 162 29.40 -59.42 -4.30
C LEU A 162 30.10 -59.62 -5.65
N GLY A 163 31.43 -59.55 -5.70
CA GLY A 163 32.19 -59.64 -6.94
C GLY A 163 31.99 -58.43 -7.86
N ALA A 164 31.49 -57.32 -7.33
CA ALA A 164 31.39 -56.06 -8.07
C ALA A 164 32.77 -55.41 -8.15
N GLU A 165 33.23 -55.06 -9.35
CA GLU A 165 34.32 -54.09 -9.46
C GLU A 165 33.77 -52.77 -8.92
N THR A 166 34.36 -52.19 -7.87
CA THR A 166 33.94 -50.86 -7.42
C THR A 166 34.12 -49.90 -8.59
N VAL A 167 33.01 -49.37 -9.13
CA VAL A 167 32.97 -48.44 -10.29
C VAL A 167 33.71 -47.11 -10.02
N LEU A 168 34.39 -46.97 -8.88
CA LEU A 168 35.42 -45.96 -8.66
C LEU A 168 36.69 -46.23 -9.51
N LYS A 169 36.53 -46.66 -10.78
CA LYS A 169 37.51 -46.35 -11.81
C LYS A 169 37.47 -44.83 -11.98
N LYS A 170 38.46 -44.18 -11.38
CA LYS A 170 38.86 -42.77 -11.54
C LYS A 170 38.27 -42.13 -12.82
N GLY A 171 37.09 -41.50 -12.70
CA GLY A 171 36.53 -40.61 -13.73
C GLY A 171 35.62 -41.20 -14.82
N SER A 172 34.72 -42.14 -14.53
CA SER A 172 33.61 -42.41 -15.47
C SER A 172 32.72 -41.17 -15.62
N GLU A 173 32.43 -40.78 -16.87
CA GLU A 173 31.59 -39.62 -17.21
C GLU A 173 30.23 -39.72 -16.51
N VAL A 174 30.01 -38.81 -15.56
CA VAL A 174 28.66 -38.48 -15.08
C VAL A 174 27.89 -37.99 -16.32
N PRO A 175 26.71 -38.53 -16.64
CA PRO A 175 25.87 -38.01 -17.71
C PRO A 175 25.78 -36.50 -17.54
N LYS A 176 26.15 -35.73 -18.58
CA LYS A 176 26.11 -34.27 -18.51
C LYS A 176 24.70 -33.87 -18.12
N ASN A 177 24.55 -33.37 -16.90
CA ASN A 177 23.44 -32.51 -16.59
C ASN A 177 23.70 -31.25 -17.41
N ASP A 178 23.13 -31.17 -18.62
CA ASP A 178 23.33 -30.04 -19.55
C ASP A 178 22.86 -28.71 -18.95
N LYS A 179 22.22 -28.75 -17.77
CA LYS A 179 22.14 -27.62 -16.86
C LYS A 179 23.41 -27.62 -16.01
N ALA A 180 24.44 -26.94 -16.50
CA ALA A 180 25.59 -26.57 -15.69
C ALA A 180 25.11 -26.08 -14.31
N PRO A 181 25.75 -26.47 -13.19
CA PRO A 181 25.50 -25.80 -11.93
C PRO A 181 25.84 -24.33 -12.15
N VAL A 182 24.80 -23.52 -12.35
CA VAL A 182 24.97 -22.10 -12.59
C VAL A 182 25.51 -21.56 -11.28
N GLY A 183 26.81 -21.30 -11.23
CA GLY A 183 27.45 -20.72 -10.05
C GLY A 183 26.71 -19.43 -9.67
N ASP A 184 26.73 -19.06 -8.40
CA ASP A 184 25.96 -17.91 -7.91
C ASP A 184 26.26 -16.63 -8.70
N GLU A 185 27.49 -16.49 -9.20
CA GLU A 185 27.87 -15.44 -10.14
C GLU A 185 27.10 -15.48 -11.47
N ALA A 186 27.00 -16.66 -12.10
CA ALA A 186 26.31 -16.84 -13.37
C ALA A 186 24.77 -16.68 -13.23
N LYS A 187 24.21 -17.00 -12.06
CA LYS A 187 22.79 -16.74 -11.74
C LYS A 187 22.54 -15.24 -11.64
N LEU A 188 23.40 -14.52 -10.90
CA LEU A 188 23.30 -13.06 -10.77
C LEU A 188 23.44 -12.36 -12.13
N VAL A 189 24.36 -12.81 -12.99
CA VAL A 189 24.50 -12.27 -14.35
C VAL A 189 23.24 -12.51 -15.19
N ALA A 190 22.69 -13.74 -15.19
CA ALA A 190 21.48 -14.06 -15.94
C ALA A 190 20.27 -13.24 -15.48
N GLU A 191 20.09 -13.06 -14.16
CA GLU A 191 19.00 -12.28 -13.60
C GLU A 191 19.14 -10.78 -13.89
N ILE A 192 20.36 -10.23 -13.90
CA ILE A 192 20.63 -8.85 -14.31
C ILE A 192 20.33 -8.67 -15.80
N GLU A 193 20.72 -9.61 -16.64
CA GLU A 193 20.43 -9.58 -18.08
C GLU A 193 18.93 -9.64 -18.36
N GLU A 194 18.19 -10.48 -17.63
CA GLU A 194 16.73 -10.59 -17.77
C GLU A 194 16.04 -9.27 -17.39
N LEU A 195 16.46 -8.63 -16.29
CA LEU A 195 15.98 -7.31 -15.91
C LEU A 195 16.35 -6.25 -16.96
N THR A 196 17.56 -6.30 -17.51
CA THR A 196 18.03 -5.34 -18.53
C THR A 196 17.26 -5.46 -19.84
N LYS A 197 16.83 -6.68 -20.21
CA LYS A 197 16.04 -6.95 -21.42
C LYS A 197 14.58 -6.48 -21.31
N LYS A 198 14.07 -6.18 -20.11
CA LYS A 198 12.74 -5.60 -19.94
C LYS A 198 12.72 -4.13 -20.39
N ALA A 199 11.92 -3.85 -21.43
CA ALA A 199 11.81 -2.51 -22.01
C ALA A 199 11.15 -1.48 -21.07
N ASN A 200 10.21 -1.91 -20.22
CA ASN A 200 9.47 -1.05 -19.28
C ASN A 200 9.68 -1.52 -17.84
N ARG A 201 10.87 -1.25 -17.28
CA ARG A 201 11.17 -1.57 -15.88
C ARG A 201 10.48 -0.61 -14.92
N THR A 202 9.88 -1.18 -13.89
CA THR A 202 9.35 -0.43 -12.74
C THR A 202 10.47 0.16 -11.88
N PRO A 203 10.21 1.20 -11.06
CA PRO A 203 11.20 1.72 -10.12
C PRO A 203 11.76 0.66 -9.17
N THR A 204 10.90 -0.26 -8.73
CA THR A 204 11.26 -1.42 -7.89
C THR A 204 12.19 -2.40 -8.61
N GLU A 205 11.96 -2.68 -9.90
CA GLU A 205 12.86 -3.52 -10.70
C GLU A 205 14.22 -2.85 -10.97
N ASN A 206 14.26 -1.52 -11.04
CA ASN A 206 15.52 -0.78 -11.13
C ASN A 206 16.34 -0.87 -9.84
N THR A 207 15.70 -0.76 -8.67
CA THR A 207 16.34 -0.99 -7.37
C THR A 207 16.90 -2.41 -7.27
N LEU A 208 16.09 -3.39 -7.66
CA LEU A 208 16.46 -4.81 -7.60
C LEU A 208 17.62 -5.14 -8.56
N MET A 209 17.68 -4.51 -9.73
CA MET A 209 18.84 -4.59 -10.62
C MET A 209 20.11 -4.03 -9.97
N TRP A 210 20.01 -2.89 -9.28
CA TRP A 210 21.16 -2.26 -8.63
C TRP A 210 21.69 -3.12 -7.46
N GLU A 211 20.80 -3.68 -6.65
CA GLU A 211 21.15 -4.60 -5.56
C GLU A 211 21.87 -5.86 -6.09
N LYS A 212 21.33 -6.48 -7.15
CA LYS A 212 21.96 -7.65 -7.78
C LYS A 212 23.33 -7.30 -8.39
N ALA A 213 23.47 -6.12 -9.00
CA ALA A 213 24.76 -5.66 -9.51
C ALA A 213 25.78 -5.43 -8.39
N LYS A 214 25.35 -4.94 -7.22
CA LYS A 214 26.19 -4.79 -6.03
C LYS A 214 26.66 -6.15 -5.50
N GLN A 215 25.74 -7.12 -5.36
CA GLN A 215 26.06 -8.48 -4.95
C GLN A 215 27.05 -9.15 -5.91
N LEU A 216 26.87 -8.97 -7.22
CA LEU A 216 27.80 -9.48 -8.23
C LEU A 216 29.20 -8.89 -8.08
N LYS A 217 29.29 -7.58 -7.80
CA LYS A 217 30.57 -6.89 -7.57
C LYS A 217 31.27 -7.40 -6.31
N GLU A 218 30.55 -7.58 -5.21
CA GLU A 218 31.08 -8.12 -3.96
C GLU A 218 31.58 -9.56 -4.13
N LEU A 219 30.83 -10.39 -4.87
CA LEU A 219 31.18 -11.78 -5.13
C LEU A 219 32.44 -11.89 -6.02
N ARG A 220 32.60 -10.99 -6.99
CA ARG A 220 33.84 -10.88 -7.80
C ARG A 220 35.03 -10.37 -7.00
N ALA A 221 34.82 -9.36 -6.14
CA ALA A 221 35.88 -8.84 -5.27
C ALA A 221 36.36 -9.90 -4.26
N ALA A 222 35.43 -10.67 -3.67
CA ALA A 222 35.75 -11.76 -2.76
C ALA A 222 36.50 -12.92 -3.44
N LYS A 223 36.31 -13.13 -4.74
CA LYS A 223 37.08 -14.10 -5.54
C LYS A 223 38.47 -13.59 -5.92
N GLN A 224 38.65 -12.28 -6.11
CA GLN A 224 39.96 -11.68 -6.42
C GLN A 224 40.87 -11.55 -5.19
N ASN A 225 40.28 -11.52 -3.99
CA ASN A 225 41.01 -11.43 -2.72
C ASN A 225 41.27 -12.81 -2.07
N LYS A 226 41.05 -13.91 -2.80
CA LYS A 226 41.39 -15.29 -2.41
C LYS A 226 42.46 -15.83 -3.36
#